data_AF-A0A516EZ93-F1
#
_entry.id   AF-A0A516EZ93-F1
#
_cell.length_a   1.000
_cell.length_b   1.000
_cell.length_c   1.000
_cell.angle_alpha   90.00
_cell.angle_beta   90.00
_cell.angle_gamma   90.00
#
_symmetry.space_group_name_H-M   'P 1'
#
loop_
_entity.id
_entity.type
_entity.pdbx_description
1 polymer ?
#
loop_
_entity_poly.entity_id
_entity_poly.type
_entity_poly.pdbx_seq_one_letter_code
_entity_poly.pdbx_strand_id
1 'polypeptide(L)'
;MARQAHAYHMVDPSPWPLTGAVAALLMTSGLAIWFHYNKVSLMVLGTILLLLTMFQWWRDIVREGTYQGHHTPPVQKGLRYGMILFITSEVFFFLGFFWAFFHSSLAPTPEIGGCWPPTGITPLDPFGVPLLNTAVLLASGVTVTWAHHSIMEGERKQAIQGLALTILLGGYFTFLQGMEYYEAPFTIADGVYGSTFFVATGFHGLHVIIGTSFLAVCLLRQINYHFTMEHHFGFEAAAWYWHFVDVVWLFLYISIYWWGS
;
A
#
# COMPACT_ATOMS: atom_id res chain seq x y z
N MET A 1 -13.84 -42.24 -1.80
CA MET A 1 -13.00 -41.94 -0.61
C MET A 1 -13.61 -40.74 0.10
N ALA A 2 -13.90 -40.84 1.40
CA ALA A 2 -14.62 -39.79 2.15
C ALA A 2 -13.69 -38.75 2.82
N ARG A 3 -12.36 -38.91 2.73
CA ARG A 3 -11.38 -38.04 3.39
C ARG A 3 -10.27 -37.65 2.40
N GLN A 4 -9.83 -36.40 2.48
CA GLN A 4 -8.74 -35.88 1.66
C GLN A 4 -7.41 -36.50 2.09
N ALA A 5 -6.55 -36.85 1.11
CA ALA A 5 -5.23 -37.45 1.32
C ALA A 5 -4.08 -36.50 0.96
N HIS A 6 -4.36 -35.20 0.82
CA HIS A 6 -3.38 -34.15 0.56
C HIS A 6 -3.54 -33.00 1.57
N ALA A 7 -2.49 -32.20 1.75
CA ALA A 7 -2.49 -31.09 2.70
C ALA A 7 -3.02 -29.75 2.11
N TYR A 8 -3.41 -29.72 0.83
CA TYR A 8 -3.96 -28.51 0.19
C TYR A 8 -5.37 -28.19 0.64
N HIS A 9 -5.72 -26.90 0.58
CA HIS A 9 -7.04 -26.38 0.91
C HIS A 9 -7.96 -26.40 -0.32
N MET A 10 -9.10 -27.10 -0.19
CA MET A 10 -10.19 -27.06 -1.16
C MET A 10 -11.21 -26.03 -0.70
N VAL A 11 -11.15 -24.82 -1.26
CA VAL A 11 -12.01 -23.70 -0.86
C VAL A 11 -13.46 -23.94 -1.29
N ASP A 12 -14.42 -23.60 -0.42
CA ASP A 12 -15.84 -23.68 -0.72
C ASP A 12 -16.26 -22.69 -1.84
N PRO A 13 -17.35 -22.96 -2.58
CA PRO A 13 -17.90 -22.01 -3.54
C PRO A 13 -18.18 -20.66 -2.88
N SER A 14 -17.58 -19.59 -3.42
CA SER A 14 -17.64 -18.26 -2.87
C SER A 14 -18.17 -17.24 -3.90
N PRO A 15 -19.03 -16.28 -3.49
CA PRO A 15 -19.52 -15.23 -4.39
C PRO A 15 -18.52 -14.08 -4.60
N TRP A 16 -17.47 -13.99 -3.77
CA TRP A 16 -16.56 -12.82 -3.76
C TRP A 16 -15.82 -12.56 -5.07
N PRO A 17 -15.38 -13.58 -5.84
CA PRO A 17 -14.81 -13.34 -7.17
C PRO A 17 -15.77 -12.63 -8.12
N LEU A 18 -17.06 -13.01 -8.11
CA LEU A 18 -18.07 -12.38 -8.96
C LEU A 18 -18.37 -10.94 -8.50
N THR A 19 -18.57 -10.72 -7.20
CA THR A 19 -18.86 -9.37 -6.69
C THR A 19 -17.67 -8.43 -6.88
N GLY A 20 -16.43 -8.94 -6.78
CA GLY A 20 -15.21 -8.19 -7.08
C GLY A 20 -15.10 -7.81 -8.56
N ALA A 21 -15.40 -8.74 -9.46
CA ALA A 21 -15.42 -8.45 -10.90
C ALA A 21 -16.47 -7.40 -11.27
N VAL A 22 -17.67 -7.49 -10.68
CA VAL A 22 -18.72 -6.47 -10.86
C VAL A 22 -18.28 -5.13 -10.28
N ALA A 23 -17.66 -5.10 -9.09
CA ALA A 23 -17.14 -3.88 -8.50
C ALA A 23 -16.10 -3.18 -9.41
N ALA A 24 -15.17 -3.95 -9.99
CA ALA A 24 -14.19 -3.43 -10.93
C ALA A 24 -14.83 -2.83 -12.19
N LEU A 25 -15.85 -3.50 -12.75
CA LEU A 25 -16.62 -2.98 -13.88
C LEU A 25 -17.34 -1.66 -13.51
N LEU A 26 -17.98 -1.61 -12.34
CA LEU A 26 -18.68 -0.40 -11.88
C LEU A 26 -17.72 0.76 -11.61
N MET A 27 -16.55 0.50 -11.04
CA MET A 27 -15.55 1.56 -10.82
C MET A 27 -14.98 2.09 -12.14
N THR A 28 -14.58 1.21 -13.06
CA THR A 28 -13.98 1.63 -14.34
C THR A 28 -14.97 2.37 -15.23
N SER A 29 -16.18 1.83 -15.40
CA SER A 29 -17.25 2.53 -16.12
C SER A 29 -17.73 3.78 -15.38
N GLY A 30 -17.75 3.75 -14.04
CA GLY A 30 -18.09 4.91 -13.20
C GLY A 30 -17.09 6.06 -13.33
N LEU A 31 -15.79 5.78 -13.39
CA LEU A 31 -14.76 6.79 -13.67
C LEU A 31 -14.95 7.42 -15.04
N ALA A 32 -15.20 6.62 -16.08
CA ALA A 32 -15.49 7.13 -17.42
C ALA A 32 -16.75 8.03 -17.42
N ILE A 33 -17.81 7.62 -16.71
CA ILE A 33 -19.03 8.42 -16.58
C ILE A 33 -18.78 9.71 -15.80
N TRP A 34 -17.96 9.68 -14.74
CA TRP A 34 -17.61 10.86 -13.99
C TRP A 34 -16.88 11.88 -14.87
N PHE A 35 -15.83 11.45 -15.59
CA PHE A 35 -15.02 12.34 -16.43
C PHE A 35 -15.78 12.93 -17.62
N HIS A 36 -16.74 12.21 -18.20
CA HIS A 36 -17.46 12.68 -19.40
C HIS A 36 -18.85 13.28 -19.12
N TYR A 37 -19.51 12.89 -18.03
CA TYR A 37 -20.89 13.29 -17.74
C TYR A 37 -21.07 13.89 -16.34
N ASN A 38 -19.99 14.08 -15.58
CA ASN A 38 -19.99 14.65 -14.23
C ASN A 38 -20.96 13.93 -13.25
N LYS A 39 -21.12 12.61 -13.42
CA LYS A 39 -21.94 11.78 -12.52
C LYS A 39 -21.07 10.78 -11.77
N VAL A 40 -21.06 10.87 -10.44
CA VAL A 40 -20.21 10.05 -9.56
C VAL A 40 -20.91 8.81 -8.99
N SER A 41 -22.23 8.70 -9.14
CA SER A 41 -23.04 7.69 -8.46
C SER A 41 -22.59 6.24 -8.75
N LEU A 42 -22.25 5.95 -10.00
CA LEU A 42 -21.81 4.61 -10.41
C LEU A 42 -20.44 4.26 -9.83
N MET A 43 -19.51 5.22 -9.83
CA MET A 43 -18.18 5.06 -9.24
C MET A 43 -18.30 4.79 -7.73
N VAL A 44 -19.10 5.60 -7.02
CA VAL A 44 -19.33 5.44 -5.57
C VAL A 44 -19.94 4.09 -5.25
N LEU A 45 -20.93 3.63 -6.03
CA LEU A 45 -21.51 2.30 -5.87
C LEU A 45 -20.45 1.19 -6.07
N GLY A 46 -19.62 1.32 -7.12
CA GLY A 46 -18.52 0.40 -7.37
C GLY A 46 -17.52 0.35 -6.23
N THR A 47 -17.14 1.50 -5.67
CA THR A 47 -16.23 1.60 -4.51
C THR A 47 -16.83 0.93 -3.27
N ILE A 48 -18.11 1.17 -2.97
CA ILE A 48 -18.79 0.52 -1.83
C ILE A 48 -18.79 -1.00 -2.01
N LEU A 49 -19.15 -1.50 -3.20
CA LEU A 49 -19.17 -2.93 -3.49
C LEU A 49 -17.78 -3.57 -3.40
N LEU A 50 -16.74 -2.85 -3.86
CA LEU A 50 -15.35 -3.31 -3.74
C LEU A 50 -14.94 -3.46 -2.28
N LEU A 51 -15.18 -2.44 -1.45
CA LEU A 51 -14.85 -2.45 -0.02
C LEU A 51 -15.60 -3.58 0.71
N LEU A 52 -16.88 -3.77 0.40
CA LEU A 52 -17.66 -4.88 0.95
C LEU A 52 -17.11 -6.25 0.52
N THR A 53 -16.73 -6.40 -0.75
CA THR A 53 -16.15 -7.65 -1.26
C THR A 53 -14.84 -7.95 -0.54
N MET A 54 -13.93 -6.98 -0.46
CA MET A 54 -12.65 -7.13 0.23
C MET A 54 -12.83 -7.50 1.71
N PHE A 55 -13.74 -6.81 2.42
CA PHE A 55 -14.03 -7.10 3.82
C PHE A 55 -14.55 -8.53 4.03
N GLN A 56 -15.53 -8.96 3.23
CA GLN A 56 -16.13 -10.29 3.38
C GLN A 56 -15.18 -11.41 2.95
N TRP A 57 -14.41 -11.19 1.89
CA TRP A 57 -13.44 -12.17 1.40
C TRP A 57 -12.31 -12.37 2.40
N TRP A 58 -11.69 -11.30 2.90
CA TRP A 58 -10.63 -11.43 3.91
C TRP A 58 -11.16 -11.95 5.25
N ARG A 59 -12.41 -11.65 5.62
CA ARG A 59 -13.06 -12.29 6.77
C ARG A 59 -13.11 -13.80 6.60
N ASP A 60 -13.47 -14.30 5.43
CA ASP A 60 -13.57 -15.75 5.19
C ASP A 60 -12.18 -16.40 5.17
N ILE A 61 -11.16 -15.76 4.60
CA ILE A 61 -9.76 -16.21 4.70
C ILE A 61 -9.30 -16.30 6.16
N VAL A 62 -9.68 -15.34 7.01
CA VAL A 62 -9.39 -15.41 8.46
C VAL A 62 -10.11 -16.60 9.10
N ARG A 63 -11.35 -16.91 8.72
CA ARG A 63 -12.08 -18.06 9.24
C ARG A 63 -11.42 -19.38 8.83
N GLU A 64 -11.09 -19.51 7.56
CA GLU A 64 -10.42 -20.67 6.97
C GLU A 64 -9.06 -20.93 7.62
N GLY A 65 -8.27 -19.86 7.81
CA GLY A 65 -6.95 -19.96 8.41
C GLY A 65 -6.97 -20.16 9.93
N THR A 66 -7.71 -19.33 10.66
CA THR A 66 -7.63 -19.29 12.14
C THR A 66 -8.62 -20.24 12.82
N TYR A 67 -9.86 -20.37 12.33
CA TYR A 67 -10.90 -21.14 13.02
C TYR A 67 -11.09 -22.55 12.46
N GLN A 68 -10.87 -22.74 11.16
CA GLN A 68 -11.02 -24.04 10.49
C GLN A 68 -9.69 -24.79 10.31
N GLY A 69 -8.55 -24.11 10.42
CA GLY A 69 -7.23 -24.72 10.40
C GLY A 69 -6.76 -25.19 9.01
N HIS A 70 -7.28 -24.60 7.93
CA HIS A 70 -6.96 -25.03 6.56
C HIS A 70 -5.56 -24.57 6.07
N HIS A 71 -4.88 -23.68 6.81
CA HIS A 71 -3.57 -23.15 6.44
C HIS A 71 -2.41 -24.05 6.89
N THR A 72 -2.35 -25.26 6.34
CA THR A 72 -1.22 -26.19 6.53
C THR A 72 0.11 -25.61 5.98
N PRO A 73 1.28 -26.18 6.33
CA PRO A 73 2.57 -25.63 5.86
C PRO A 73 2.69 -25.49 4.33
N PRO A 74 2.22 -26.44 3.49
CA PRO A 74 2.20 -26.24 2.04
C PRO A 74 1.33 -25.06 1.59
N VAL A 75 0.16 -24.86 2.21
CA VAL A 75 -0.74 -23.74 1.91
C VAL A 75 -0.08 -22.41 2.29
N GLN A 76 0.51 -22.32 3.47
CA GLN A 76 1.25 -21.12 3.90
C GLN A 76 2.45 -20.82 2.99
N LYS A 77 3.19 -21.85 2.56
CA LYS A 77 4.27 -21.67 1.59
C LYS A 77 3.74 -21.10 0.27
N GLY A 78 2.59 -21.57 -0.21
CA GLY A 78 1.90 -21.01 -1.36
C GLY A 78 1.52 -19.54 -1.18
N LEU A 79 0.95 -19.19 -0.02
CA LEU A 79 0.60 -17.80 0.31
C LEU A 79 1.83 -16.88 0.33
N ARG A 80 2.97 -17.35 0.86
CA ARG A 80 4.25 -16.63 0.84
C ARG A 80 4.71 -16.33 -0.59
N TYR A 81 4.67 -17.32 -1.49
CA TYR A 81 4.97 -17.10 -2.91
C TYR A 81 4.01 -16.09 -3.54
N GLY A 82 2.70 -16.20 -3.25
CA GLY A 82 1.70 -15.26 -3.73
C GLY A 82 2.02 -13.81 -3.34
N MET A 83 2.37 -13.57 -2.07
CA MET A 83 2.72 -12.24 -1.59
C MET A 83 4.00 -11.69 -2.22
N ILE A 84 5.04 -12.54 -2.39
CA ILE A 84 6.28 -12.13 -3.06
C ILE A 84 6.01 -11.73 -4.50
N LEU A 85 5.22 -12.51 -5.24
CA LEU A 85 4.89 -12.21 -6.63
C LEU A 85 4.03 -10.95 -6.75
N PHE A 86 3.09 -10.74 -5.83
CA PHE A 86 2.31 -9.51 -5.74
C PHE A 86 3.20 -8.29 -5.49
N ILE A 87 4.06 -8.30 -4.47
CA ILE A 87 4.99 -7.17 -4.23
C ILE A 87 5.90 -6.96 -5.45
N THR A 88 6.34 -8.02 -6.10
CA THR A 88 7.16 -7.92 -7.32
C THR A 88 6.40 -7.16 -8.42
N SER A 89 5.13 -7.46 -8.66
CA SER A 89 4.35 -6.70 -9.65
C SER A 89 4.19 -5.23 -9.26
N GLU A 90 4.03 -4.92 -7.97
CA GLU A 90 3.95 -3.53 -7.49
C GLU A 90 5.29 -2.78 -7.70
N VAL A 91 6.43 -3.45 -7.53
CA VAL A 91 7.74 -2.87 -7.87
C VAL A 91 7.80 -2.51 -9.36
N PHE A 92 7.37 -3.39 -10.26
CA PHE A 92 7.32 -3.08 -11.70
C PHE A 92 6.32 -1.96 -12.03
N PHE A 93 5.21 -1.87 -11.30
CA PHE A 93 4.28 -0.77 -11.42
C PHE A 93 4.95 0.58 -11.11
N PHE A 94 5.70 0.69 -10.00
CA PHE A 94 6.46 1.90 -9.67
C PHE A 94 7.62 2.18 -10.64
N LEU A 95 8.26 1.15 -11.21
CA LEU A 95 9.31 1.34 -12.23
C LEU A 95 8.79 2.14 -13.44
N GLY A 96 7.51 2.01 -13.80
CA GLY A 96 6.90 2.82 -14.84
C GLY A 96 6.89 4.32 -14.52
N PHE A 97 6.59 4.69 -13.27
CA PHE A 97 6.61 6.10 -12.84
C PHE A 97 8.03 6.66 -12.74
N PHE A 98 8.98 5.89 -12.22
CA PHE A 98 10.38 6.30 -12.19
C PHE A 98 10.93 6.48 -13.61
N TRP A 99 10.57 5.60 -14.54
CA TRP A 99 10.93 5.78 -15.95
C TRP A 99 10.34 7.09 -16.50
N ALA A 100 9.04 7.34 -16.34
CA ALA A 100 8.42 8.59 -16.80
C ALA A 100 9.12 9.84 -16.23
N PHE A 101 9.46 9.83 -14.95
CA PHE A 101 10.22 10.90 -14.29
C PHE A 101 11.63 11.07 -14.88
N PHE A 102 12.44 10.00 -14.94
CA PHE A 102 13.81 10.10 -15.44
C PHE A 102 13.88 10.45 -16.92
N HIS A 103 12.93 9.97 -17.73
CA HIS A 103 12.84 10.35 -19.13
C HIS A 103 12.64 11.86 -19.29
N SER A 104 11.77 12.44 -18.48
CA SER A 104 11.41 13.86 -18.55
C SER A 104 12.48 14.78 -17.96
N SER A 105 13.14 14.35 -16.88
CA SER A 105 14.12 15.14 -16.15
C SER A 105 15.53 15.09 -16.74
N LEU A 106 15.95 13.96 -17.32
CA LEU A 106 17.28 13.81 -17.93
C LEU A 106 17.39 14.44 -19.32
N ALA A 107 16.26 14.62 -20.02
CA ALA A 107 16.22 15.27 -21.33
C ALA A 107 15.09 16.33 -21.40
N PRO A 108 15.23 17.46 -20.68
CA PRO A 108 14.21 18.50 -20.64
C PRO A 108 13.94 19.10 -22.02
N THR A 109 12.67 19.24 -22.39
CA THR A 109 12.30 19.78 -23.71
C THR A 109 12.39 21.32 -23.74
N PRO A 110 12.47 21.94 -24.94
CA PRO A 110 12.48 23.40 -25.07
C PRO A 110 11.24 24.08 -24.47
N GLU A 111 10.07 23.43 -24.48
CA GLU A 111 8.81 23.97 -23.96
C GLU A 111 8.83 24.19 -22.44
N ILE A 112 9.66 23.44 -21.71
CA ILE A 112 9.87 23.61 -20.26
C ILE A 112 11.08 24.49 -19.91
N GLY A 113 11.73 25.08 -20.93
CA GLY A 113 12.90 25.94 -20.79
C GLY A 113 14.23 25.21 -20.99
N GLY A 114 14.23 23.94 -21.39
CA GLY A 114 15.45 23.15 -21.62
C GLY A 114 16.25 22.87 -20.34
N CYS A 115 15.61 22.98 -19.16
CA CYS A 115 16.20 22.71 -17.85
C CYS A 115 15.26 21.89 -16.96
N TRP A 116 15.81 21.29 -15.91
CA TRP A 116 15.04 20.62 -14.86
C TRP A 116 15.48 21.15 -13.49
N PRO A 117 14.54 21.56 -12.61
CA PRO A 117 13.10 21.68 -12.82
C PRO A 117 12.70 22.64 -13.96
N PRO A 118 11.48 22.53 -14.51
CA PRO A 118 10.96 23.47 -15.50
C PRO A 118 10.98 24.92 -15.02
N THR A 119 11.15 25.87 -15.94
CA THR A 119 11.09 27.31 -15.62
C THR A 119 9.73 27.66 -15.00
N GLY A 120 9.75 28.31 -13.84
CA GLY A 120 8.54 28.74 -13.12
C GLY A 120 8.02 27.75 -12.07
N ILE A 121 8.60 26.54 -11.99
CA ILE A 121 8.34 25.61 -10.89
C ILE A 121 9.25 25.97 -9.71
N THR A 122 8.67 26.05 -8.52
CA THR A 122 9.39 26.14 -7.24
C THR A 122 9.25 24.82 -6.48
N PRO A 123 10.24 23.92 -6.53
CA PRO A 123 10.21 22.65 -5.81
C PRO A 123 10.12 22.81 -4.29
N LEU A 124 9.71 21.74 -3.63
CA LEU A 124 9.74 21.64 -2.17
C LEU A 124 11.19 21.44 -1.69
N ASP A 125 11.52 21.98 -0.51
CA ASP A 125 12.82 21.75 0.12
C ASP A 125 12.90 20.30 0.65
N PRO A 126 13.83 19.45 0.15
CA PRO A 126 13.98 18.07 0.64
C PRO A 126 14.28 18.00 2.13
N PHE A 127 14.95 19.01 2.70
CA PHE A 127 15.35 19.01 4.11
C PHE A 127 14.23 19.48 5.06
N GLY A 128 13.07 19.84 4.52
CA GLY A 128 11.87 20.18 5.29
C GLY A 128 11.02 18.94 5.63
N VAL A 129 9.73 19.01 5.28
CA VAL A 129 8.75 17.92 5.52
C VAL A 129 9.15 16.59 4.85
N PRO A 130 9.74 16.55 3.64
CA PRO A 130 10.15 15.28 3.02
C PRO A 130 11.17 14.49 3.86
N LEU A 131 12.14 15.17 4.48
CA LEU A 131 13.10 14.52 5.38
C LEU A 131 12.42 14.00 6.65
N LEU A 132 11.48 14.76 7.22
CA LEU A 132 10.68 14.30 8.37
C LEU A 132 9.88 13.04 8.01
N ASN A 133 9.19 13.03 6.87
CA ASN A 133 8.46 11.86 6.37
C ASN A 133 9.37 10.64 6.19
N THR A 134 10.60 10.85 5.72
CA THR A 134 11.62 9.80 5.63
C THR A 134 11.98 9.24 7.01
N ALA A 135 12.20 10.10 8.00
CA ALA A 135 12.51 9.66 9.36
C ALA A 135 11.33 8.89 9.99
N VAL A 136 10.09 9.34 9.75
CA VAL A 136 8.87 8.70 10.24
C VAL A 136 8.71 7.28 9.68
N LEU A 137 8.88 7.09 8.36
CA LEU A 137 8.77 5.76 7.76
C LEU A 137 9.89 4.82 8.21
N LEU A 138 11.15 5.29 8.26
CA LEU A 138 12.26 4.48 8.78
C LEU A 138 12.05 4.07 10.24
N ALA A 139 11.57 4.99 11.09
CA ALA A 139 11.21 4.68 12.47
C ALA A 139 10.08 3.63 12.53
N SER A 140 9.08 3.76 11.64
CA SER A 140 7.99 2.80 11.56
C SER A 140 8.48 1.38 11.19
N GLY A 141 9.46 1.27 10.29
CA GLY A 141 10.14 0.02 9.95
C GLY A 141 10.83 -0.65 11.15
N VAL A 142 11.43 0.13 12.05
CA VAL A 142 11.99 -0.40 13.31
C VAL A 142 10.88 -0.89 14.23
N THR A 143 9.79 -0.14 14.37
CA THR A 143 8.69 -0.51 15.29
C THR A 143 7.91 -1.75 14.82
N VAL A 144 7.73 -1.95 13.52
CA VAL A 144 7.08 -3.17 12.99
C VAL A 144 7.99 -4.39 13.16
N THR A 145 9.31 -4.20 13.02
CA THR A 145 10.30 -5.25 13.29
C THR A 145 10.27 -5.64 14.77
N TRP A 146 10.21 -4.67 15.68
CA TRP A 146 10.02 -4.92 17.10
C TRP A 146 8.71 -5.68 17.39
N ALA A 147 7.61 -5.31 16.74
CA ALA A 147 6.34 -6.03 16.86
C ALA A 147 6.47 -7.49 16.40
N HIS A 148 7.20 -7.74 15.31
CA HIS A 148 7.45 -9.08 14.78
C HIS A 148 8.20 -9.97 15.78
N HIS A 149 9.33 -9.49 16.30
CA HIS A 149 10.09 -10.22 17.33
C HIS A 149 9.24 -10.49 18.57
N SER A 150 8.45 -9.51 19.00
CA SER A 150 7.54 -9.67 20.14
C SER A 150 6.46 -10.75 19.90
N ILE A 151 5.97 -10.91 18.67
CA ILE A 151 5.03 -12.00 18.32
C ILE A 151 5.72 -13.36 18.42
N MET A 152 6.94 -13.48 17.89
CA MET A 152 7.71 -14.73 17.92
C MET A 152 8.12 -15.14 19.35
N GLU A 153 8.39 -14.17 20.22
CA GLU A 153 8.74 -14.39 21.62
C GLU A 153 7.50 -14.57 22.55
N GLY A 154 6.28 -14.40 22.02
CA GLY A 154 5.05 -14.50 22.80
C GLY A 154 4.75 -13.28 23.68
N GLU A 155 5.52 -12.20 23.56
CA GLU A 155 5.40 -10.95 24.31
C GLU A 155 4.24 -10.07 23.78
N ARG A 156 3.01 -10.50 24.06
CA ARG A 156 1.78 -9.90 23.50
C ARG A 156 1.66 -8.39 23.72
N LYS A 157 2.01 -7.90 24.90
CA LYS A 157 1.92 -6.45 25.21
C LYS A 157 2.85 -5.64 24.31
N GLN A 158 4.09 -6.12 24.14
CA GLN A 158 5.09 -5.47 23.29
C GLN A 158 4.68 -5.53 21.82
N ALA A 159 4.16 -6.67 21.35
CA ALA A 159 3.65 -6.82 19.99
C ALA A 159 2.52 -5.81 19.68
N ILE A 160 1.57 -5.63 20.59
CA ILE A 160 0.49 -4.66 20.46
C ILE A 160 1.05 -3.22 20.46
N GLN A 161 1.98 -2.91 21.35
CA GLN A 161 2.59 -1.58 21.46
C GLN A 161 3.39 -1.21 20.20
N GLY A 162 4.28 -2.10 19.74
CA GLY A 162 5.07 -1.88 18.53
C GLY A 162 4.18 -1.67 17.31
N LEU A 163 3.18 -2.54 17.12
CA LEU A 163 2.27 -2.45 15.98
C LEU A 163 1.37 -1.21 16.02
N ALA A 164 0.87 -0.83 17.19
CA ALA A 164 0.11 0.41 17.36
C ALA A 164 0.97 1.65 17.02
N LEU A 165 2.24 1.66 17.45
CA LEU A 165 3.16 2.74 17.14
C LEU A 165 3.46 2.82 15.63
N THR A 166 3.66 1.68 14.95
CA THR A 166 3.81 1.64 13.48
C THR A 166 2.60 2.28 12.78
N ILE A 167 1.38 1.91 13.19
CA ILE A 167 0.14 2.44 12.60
C ILE A 167 0.03 3.96 12.83
N LEU A 168 0.37 4.44 14.03
CA LEU A 168 0.38 5.88 14.32
C LEU A 168 1.38 6.64 13.46
N LEU A 169 2.59 6.08 13.25
CA LEU A 169 3.61 6.68 12.38
C LEU A 169 3.15 6.70 10.91
N GLY A 170 2.51 5.63 10.43
CA GLY A 170 1.92 5.58 9.08
C GLY A 170 0.79 6.60 8.88
N GLY A 171 -0.08 6.76 9.88
CA GLY A 171 -1.10 7.80 9.90
C GLY A 171 -0.50 9.20 9.94
N TYR A 172 0.58 9.40 10.70
CA TYR A 172 1.29 10.67 10.76
C TYR A 172 1.96 11.04 9.43
N PHE A 173 2.62 10.10 8.76
CA PHE A 173 3.13 10.28 7.39
C PHE A 173 2.02 10.72 6.44
N THR A 174 0.87 10.04 6.47
CA THR A 174 -0.27 10.35 5.59
C THR A 174 -0.78 11.77 5.83
N PHE A 175 -0.85 12.19 7.11
CA PHE A 175 -1.23 13.56 7.48
C PHE A 175 -0.22 14.60 6.96
N LEU A 176 1.07 14.37 7.17
CA LEU A 176 2.14 15.26 6.69
C LEU A 176 2.12 15.38 5.16
N GLN A 177 1.96 14.26 4.45
CA GLN A 177 1.87 14.25 2.99
C GLN A 177 0.63 15.02 2.49
N GLY A 178 -0.50 14.90 3.19
CA GLY A 178 -1.71 15.68 2.87
C GLY A 178 -1.51 17.18 3.04
N MET A 179 -0.80 17.60 4.09
CA MET A 179 -0.42 19.00 4.31
C MET A 179 0.56 19.49 3.24
N GLU A 180 1.55 18.67 2.88
CA GLU A 180 2.50 19.00 1.81
C GLU A 180 1.78 19.22 0.47
N TYR A 181 0.80 18.38 0.12
CA TYR A 181 0.01 18.55 -1.11
C TYR A 181 -0.85 19.82 -1.10
N TYR A 182 -1.33 20.23 0.07
CA TYR A 182 -2.13 21.44 0.21
C TYR A 182 -1.29 22.72 0.11
N GLU A 183 -0.07 22.70 0.67
CA GLU A 183 0.86 23.84 0.68
C GLU A 183 1.78 23.91 -0.55
N ALA A 184 1.81 22.87 -1.39
CA ALA A 184 2.66 22.83 -2.57
C ALA A 184 2.36 24.00 -3.53
N PRO A 185 3.38 24.75 -3.98
CA PRO A 185 3.19 25.89 -4.89
C PRO A 185 2.96 25.47 -6.35
N PHE A 186 2.84 24.17 -6.61
CA PHE A 186 2.56 23.57 -7.91
C PHE A 186 1.52 22.45 -7.74
N THR A 187 0.83 22.10 -8.82
CA THR A 187 -0.31 21.20 -8.88
C THR A 187 -0.08 20.10 -9.92
N ILE A 188 -0.97 19.10 -9.96
CA ILE A 188 -0.93 18.06 -11.00
C ILE A 188 -1.07 18.61 -12.44
N ALA A 189 -1.60 19.82 -12.59
CA ALA A 189 -1.77 20.48 -13.88
C ALA A 189 -0.52 21.24 -14.36
N ASP A 190 0.50 21.41 -13.51
CA ASP A 190 1.71 22.19 -13.81
C ASP A 190 2.74 21.36 -14.59
N GLY A 191 2.31 20.94 -15.78
CA GLY A 191 3.12 20.24 -16.76
C GLY A 191 3.66 18.90 -16.28
N VAL A 192 4.79 18.51 -16.87
CA VAL A 192 5.39 17.19 -16.63
C VAL A 192 5.97 17.04 -15.21
N TYR A 193 6.45 18.14 -14.60
CA TYR A 193 6.94 18.12 -13.22
C TYR A 193 5.79 17.79 -12.25
N GLY A 194 4.71 18.56 -12.28
CA GLY A 194 3.53 18.31 -11.45
C GLY A 194 2.93 16.92 -11.71
N SER A 195 2.80 16.52 -12.97
CA SER A 195 2.27 15.20 -13.33
C SER A 195 3.10 14.05 -12.76
N THR A 196 4.43 14.07 -12.97
CA THR A 196 5.32 13.00 -12.49
C THR A 196 5.44 12.99 -10.98
N PHE A 197 5.46 14.17 -10.34
CA PHE A 197 5.46 14.31 -8.88
C PHE A 197 4.18 13.70 -8.28
N PHE A 198 3.01 14.28 -8.56
CA PHE A 198 1.76 13.92 -7.87
C PHE A 198 1.28 12.50 -8.18
N VAL A 199 1.54 11.97 -9.38
CA VAL A 199 1.17 10.59 -9.70
C VAL A 199 2.07 9.61 -8.96
N ALA A 200 3.41 9.80 -8.98
CA ALA A 200 4.33 8.88 -8.32
C ALA A 200 4.17 8.90 -6.80
N THR A 201 4.16 10.09 -6.18
CA THR A 201 4.00 10.24 -4.73
C THR A 201 2.56 9.95 -4.30
N GLY A 202 1.55 10.26 -5.13
CA GLY A 202 0.15 9.94 -4.87
C GLY A 202 -0.14 8.44 -4.85
N PHE A 203 0.39 7.68 -5.81
CA PHE A 203 0.28 6.21 -5.76
C PHE A 203 1.02 5.65 -4.54
N HIS A 204 2.21 6.14 -4.21
CA HIS A 204 2.88 5.74 -2.97
C HIS A 204 2.02 6.03 -1.73
N GLY A 205 1.44 7.22 -1.61
CA GLY A 205 0.53 7.58 -0.52
C GLY A 205 -0.68 6.65 -0.43
N LEU A 206 -1.27 6.24 -1.55
CA LEU A 206 -2.31 5.21 -1.57
C LEU A 206 -1.80 3.87 -1.01
N HIS A 207 -0.57 3.46 -1.35
CA HIS A 207 0.01 2.23 -0.80
C HIS A 207 0.29 2.35 0.70
N VAL A 208 0.69 3.52 1.22
CA VAL A 208 0.84 3.76 2.66
C VAL A 208 -0.51 3.59 3.37
N ILE A 209 -1.60 4.12 2.81
CA ILE A 209 -2.95 3.96 3.39
C ILE A 209 -3.37 2.48 3.39
N ILE A 210 -3.15 1.77 2.28
CA ILE A 210 -3.42 0.32 2.18
C ILE A 210 -2.61 -0.44 3.23
N GLY A 211 -1.30 -0.20 3.33
CA GLY A 211 -0.41 -0.84 4.28
C GLY A 211 -0.81 -0.57 5.74
N THR A 212 -1.17 0.67 6.05
CA THR A 212 -1.61 1.08 7.40
C THR A 212 -2.93 0.38 7.76
N SER A 213 -3.88 0.28 6.82
CA SER A 213 -5.13 -0.45 7.03
C SER A 213 -4.90 -1.95 7.24
N PHE A 214 -3.93 -2.54 6.53
CA PHE A 214 -3.57 -3.95 6.67
C PHE A 214 -2.91 -4.23 8.03
N LEU A 215 -2.01 -3.35 8.48
CA LEU A 215 -1.44 -3.39 9.83
C LEU A 215 -2.51 -3.21 10.92
N ALA A 216 -3.49 -2.32 10.71
CA ALA A 216 -4.61 -2.16 11.63
C ALA A 216 -5.47 -3.43 11.77
N VAL A 217 -5.72 -4.14 10.66
CA VAL A 217 -6.36 -5.46 10.71
C VAL A 217 -5.49 -6.44 11.50
N CYS A 218 -4.17 -6.43 11.30
CA CYS A 218 -3.25 -7.27 12.09
C CYS A 218 -3.29 -6.92 13.58
N LEU A 219 -3.39 -5.63 13.95
CA LEU A 219 -3.51 -5.21 15.34
C LEU A 219 -4.79 -5.76 15.98
N LEU A 220 -5.94 -5.63 15.31
CA LEU A 220 -7.21 -6.18 15.79
C LEU A 220 -7.12 -7.71 15.96
N ARG A 221 -6.48 -8.41 15.01
CA ARG A 221 -6.24 -9.86 15.09
C ARG A 221 -5.31 -10.24 16.25
N GLN A 222 -4.26 -9.47 16.51
CA GLN A 222 -3.34 -9.68 17.63
C GLN A 222 -4.03 -9.45 18.99
N ILE A 223 -4.88 -8.42 19.09
CA ILE A 223 -5.70 -8.18 20.27
C ILE A 223 -6.66 -9.35 20.51
N ASN A 224 -7.25 -9.90 19.44
CA ASN A 224 -8.18 -11.03 19.51
C ASN A 224 -7.50 -12.42 19.53
N TYR A 225 -6.19 -12.50 19.78
CA TYR A 225 -5.44 -13.76 19.94
C TYR A 225 -5.44 -14.67 18.70
N HIS A 226 -5.56 -14.10 17.49
CA HIS A 226 -5.58 -14.90 16.24
C HIS A 226 -4.20 -15.36 15.76
N PHE A 227 -3.12 -14.73 16.25
CA PHE A 227 -1.75 -15.06 15.88
C PHE A 227 -1.10 -15.92 16.96
N THR A 228 -0.32 -16.91 16.53
CA THR A 228 0.55 -17.70 17.41
C THR A 228 2.02 -17.37 17.12
N MET A 229 2.93 -17.81 18.00
CA MET A 229 4.38 -17.60 17.85
C MET A 229 4.94 -18.21 16.55
N GLU A 230 4.27 -19.21 15.96
CA GLU A 230 4.73 -19.91 14.76
C GLU A 230 3.82 -19.68 13.54
N HIS A 231 2.59 -19.19 13.75
CA HIS A 231 1.59 -19.04 12.69
C HIS A 231 0.98 -17.64 12.67
N HIS A 232 1.60 -16.75 11.90
CA HIS A 232 1.19 -15.35 11.78
C HIS A 232 1.48 -14.76 10.39
N PHE A 233 1.31 -15.56 9.32
CA PHE A 233 1.56 -15.14 7.94
C PHE A 233 0.86 -13.82 7.55
N GLY A 234 -0.37 -13.58 8.03
CA GLY A 234 -1.06 -12.32 7.76
C GLY A 234 -0.29 -11.08 8.26
N PHE A 235 0.38 -11.19 9.41
CA PHE A 235 1.27 -10.15 9.91
C PHE A 235 2.56 -10.08 9.07
N GLU A 236 3.17 -11.22 8.73
CA GLU A 236 4.38 -11.22 7.90
C GLU A 236 4.16 -10.58 6.53
N ALA A 237 3.02 -10.87 5.88
CA ALA A 237 2.65 -10.26 4.61
C ALA A 237 2.48 -8.73 4.75
N ALA A 238 1.82 -8.27 5.83
CA ALA A 238 1.67 -6.85 6.09
C ALA A 238 3.04 -6.18 6.36
N ALA A 239 3.95 -6.84 7.09
CA ALA A 239 5.29 -6.33 7.34
C ALA A 239 6.14 -6.27 6.06
N TRP A 240 6.07 -7.29 5.18
CA TRP A 240 6.74 -7.26 3.88
C TRP A 240 6.22 -6.12 3.00
N TYR A 241 4.90 -5.92 2.96
CA TYR A 241 4.30 -4.81 2.23
C TYR A 241 4.70 -3.45 2.83
N TRP A 242 4.78 -3.35 4.15
CA TRP A 242 5.21 -2.13 4.83
C TRP A 242 6.65 -1.75 4.48
N HIS A 243 7.58 -2.71 4.52
CA HIS A 243 8.95 -2.46 4.09
C HIS A 243 9.08 -2.16 2.59
N PHE A 244 8.23 -2.74 1.75
CA PHE A 244 8.14 -2.33 0.35
C PHE A 244 7.77 -0.84 0.21
N VAL A 245 6.78 -0.37 0.97
CA VAL A 245 6.38 1.04 1.01
C VAL A 245 7.52 1.95 1.49
N ASP A 246 8.26 1.54 2.52
CA ASP A 246 9.45 2.26 3.01
C ASP A 246 10.51 2.41 1.90
N VAL A 247 10.83 1.32 1.20
CA VAL A 247 11.86 1.33 0.15
C VAL A 247 11.44 2.21 -1.02
N VAL A 248 10.19 2.10 -1.50
CA VAL A 248 9.69 2.97 -2.58
C VAL A 248 9.78 4.45 -2.18
N TRP A 249 9.46 4.78 -0.92
CA TRP A 249 9.62 6.16 -0.43
C TRP A 249 11.07 6.64 -0.52
N LEU A 250 12.05 5.82 -0.13
CA LEU A 250 13.47 6.20 -0.25
C LEU A 250 13.86 6.52 -1.70
N PHE A 251 13.38 5.74 -2.66
CA PHE A 251 13.60 6.04 -4.08
C PHE A 251 12.91 7.33 -4.52
N LEU A 252 11.68 7.60 -4.05
CA LEU A 252 10.97 8.86 -4.33
C LEU A 252 11.71 10.06 -3.73
N TYR A 253 12.12 9.96 -2.48
CA TYR A 253 12.86 11.00 -1.78
C TYR A 253 14.16 11.34 -2.51
N ILE A 254 15.00 10.34 -2.80
CA ILE A 254 16.29 10.56 -3.46
C ILE A 254 16.10 11.08 -4.88
N SER A 255 15.16 10.51 -5.64
CA SER A 255 15.03 10.82 -7.07
C SER A 255 14.27 12.12 -7.32
N ILE A 256 13.06 12.23 -6.77
CA ILE A 256 12.13 13.32 -7.09
C ILE A 256 12.36 14.53 -6.17
N TYR A 257 12.42 14.30 -4.86
CA TYR A 257 12.51 15.39 -3.89
C TYR A 257 13.92 15.97 -3.71
N TRP A 258 14.98 15.21 -4.06
CA TRP A 258 16.35 15.66 -3.85
C TRP A 258 17.14 15.86 -5.14
N TRP A 259 17.20 14.84 -6.01
CA TRP A 259 18.00 14.95 -7.24
C TRP A 259 17.31 15.79 -8.34
N GLY A 260 16.00 15.60 -8.54
CA GLY A 260 15.25 16.28 -9.59
C GLY A 260 14.43 17.48 -9.11
N SER A 261 14.89 18.13 -8.07
CA SER A 261 14.33 19.35 -7.47
C SER A 261 15.40 20.43 -7.42
#